data_AF-A0ABD4DN35-F1
#
_entry.id   AF-A0ABD4DN35-F1
#
_cell.length_a   1.000
_cell.length_b   1.000
_cell.length_c   1.000
_cell.angle_alpha   90.00
_cell.angle_beta   90.00
_cell.angle_gamma   90.00
#
_symmetry.space_group_name_H-M   'P 1'
#
loop_
_entity.id
_entity.type
_entity.pdbx_description
1 polymer ?
#
loop_
_entity_poly.entity_id
_entity_poly.type
_entity_poly.pdbx_seq_one_letter_code
_entity_poly.pdbx_strand_id
1 'polypeptide(L)'
;MKSRITNLQHPGIDRSQIRLKAHYNYQKQHTTKYKSINKHIIMSINKLLKIESVNDENIEILDFIEIISNHNPEIIKYYFSVTIFDGMPNNKFKGSFMDLYNQINDDQFLFDYSGVKDFFLGTSQIFDLLLLIDKENSFFKKYSIEEEKTMYENIYLTIAYFDGGFWEISCKDDLLINKLKNKFIQSEIINI
;
A
#
# COMPACT_ATOMS: atom_id res chain seq x y z
N MET A 1 77.63 7.95 29.28
CA MET A 1 76.25 8.21 29.74
C MET A 1 75.27 7.71 28.68
N LYS A 2 74.42 6.74 29.01
CA LYS A 2 73.26 6.34 28.18
C LYS A 2 72.02 6.32 29.08
N SER A 3 71.09 7.24 28.86
CA SER A 3 69.78 7.25 29.53
C SER A 3 68.83 6.30 28.80
N ARG A 4 68.40 5.22 29.46
CA ARG A 4 67.26 4.39 29.03
C ARG A 4 65.99 5.02 29.58
N ILE A 5 65.17 5.60 28.70
CA ILE A 5 63.81 6.00 29.03
C ILE A 5 62.96 4.73 29.06
N THR A 6 62.53 4.32 30.24
CA THR A 6 61.57 3.24 30.44
C THR A 6 60.17 3.73 30.11
N ASN A 7 59.59 3.23 29.03
CA ASN A 7 58.17 3.39 28.70
C ASN A 7 57.32 2.58 29.70
N LEU A 8 57.02 3.16 30.85
CA LEU A 8 56.00 2.64 31.77
C LEU A 8 54.71 3.44 31.53
N GLN A 9 53.77 2.85 30.77
CA GLN A 9 52.42 3.40 30.64
C GLN A 9 51.71 3.27 31.99
N HIS A 10 51.19 4.40 32.48
CA HIS A 10 50.47 4.47 33.75
C HIS A 10 49.19 3.61 33.68
N PRO A 11 48.89 2.74 34.67
CA PRO A 11 47.75 1.81 34.61
C PRO A 11 46.37 2.48 34.48
N GLY A 12 46.29 3.79 34.73
CA GLY A 12 45.09 4.60 34.47
C GLY A 12 44.83 4.84 32.97
N ILE A 13 45.88 4.95 32.15
CA ILE A 13 45.79 5.12 30.69
C ILE A 13 45.28 3.83 30.06
N ASP A 14 45.75 2.68 30.55
CA ASP A 14 45.37 1.36 30.06
C ASP A 14 43.87 1.07 30.31
N ARG A 15 43.38 1.37 31.53
CA ARG A 15 41.95 1.25 31.86
C ARG A 15 41.07 2.19 31.03
N SER A 16 41.57 3.39 30.71
CA SER A 16 40.86 4.38 29.90
C SER A 16 40.74 3.92 28.44
N GLN A 17 41.82 3.37 27.88
CA GLN A 17 41.84 2.81 26.52
C GLN A 17 40.95 1.56 26.39
N ILE A 18 40.95 0.69 27.40
CA ILE A 18 40.05 -0.47 27.44
C ILE A 18 38.58 -0.04 27.48
N ARG A 19 38.22 0.97 28.30
CA ARG A 19 36.86 1.52 28.36
C ARG A 19 36.43 2.19 27.06
N LEU A 20 37.30 2.97 26.42
CA LEU A 20 37.04 3.59 25.12
C LEU A 20 36.84 2.55 24.01
N LYS A 21 37.67 1.50 23.99
CA LYS A 21 37.57 0.40 23.02
C LYS A 21 36.28 -0.43 23.23
N ALA A 22 35.90 -0.66 24.48
CA ALA A 22 34.63 -1.31 24.81
C ALA A 22 33.42 -0.45 24.42
N HIS A 23 33.46 0.86 24.66
CA HIS A 23 32.40 1.79 24.27
C HIS A 23 32.28 1.90 22.73
N TYR A 24 33.41 1.98 22.02
CA TYR A 24 33.45 1.99 20.56
C TYR A 24 32.91 0.67 19.97
N ASN A 25 33.28 -0.48 20.55
CA ASN A 25 32.75 -1.77 20.12
C ASN A 25 31.26 -1.91 20.41
N TYR A 26 30.77 -1.39 21.54
CA TYR A 26 29.35 -1.38 21.88
C TYR A 26 28.54 -0.48 20.92
N GLN A 27 29.03 0.74 20.64
CA GLN A 27 28.42 1.63 19.64
C GLN A 27 28.48 1.02 18.23
N LYS A 28 29.57 0.35 17.87
CA LYS A 28 29.71 -0.35 16.59
C LYS A 28 28.75 -1.54 16.51
N GLN A 29 28.57 -2.32 17.58
CA GLN A 29 27.58 -3.39 17.63
C GLN A 29 26.15 -2.85 17.53
N HIS A 30 25.82 -1.74 18.20
CA HIS A 30 24.52 -1.08 18.07
C HIS A 30 24.27 -0.50 16.69
N THR A 31 25.24 0.19 16.09
CA THR A 31 25.12 0.69 14.71
C THR A 31 25.12 -0.42 13.68
N THR A 32 25.82 -1.53 13.90
CA THR A 32 25.78 -2.72 13.02
C THR A 32 24.46 -3.47 13.20
N LYS A 33 23.90 -3.52 14.40
CA LYS A 33 22.57 -4.08 14.68
C LYS A 33 21.47 -3.21 14.09
N TYR A 34 21.56 -1.88 14.17
CA TYR A 34 20.67 -0.95 13.48
C TYR A 34 20.82 -1.04 11.94
N LYS A 35 22.04 -1.16 11.43
CA LYS A 35 22.27 -1.39 9.98
C LYS A 35 21.83 -2.78 9.52
N SER A 36 21.87 -3.81 10.37
CA SER A 36 21.37 -5.15 10.03
C SER A 36 19.86 -5.25 10.16
N ILE A 37 19.24 -4.54 11.11
CA ILE A 37 17.79 -4.40 11.23
C ILE A 37 17.26 -3.61 10.02
N ASN A 38 17.94 -2.55 9.59
CA ASN A 38 17.58 -1.81 8.36
C ASN A 38 17.98 -2.54 7.06
N LYS A 39 18.74 -3.64 7.12
CA LYS A 39 19.02 -4.46 5.92
C LYS A 39 17.93 -5.51 5.65
N HIS A 40 16.97 -5.67 6.55
CA HIS A 40 15.83 -6.57 6.40
C HIS A 40 14.46 -5.91 6.56
N ILE A 41 14.39 -4.60 6.73
CA ILE A 41 13.22 -3.85 6.27
C ILE A 41 13.41 -3.65 4.76
N ILE A 42 13.28 -4.74 4.01
CA ILE A 42 12.58 -4.61 2.74
C ILE A 42 11.20 -4.19 3.22
N MET A 43 10.90 -2.88 3.19
CA MET A 43 9.49 -2.46 3.17
C MET A 43 8.92 -3.33 2.05
N SER A 44 8.07 -4.30 2.38
CA SER A 44 7.46 -5.11 1.34
C SER A 44 6.70 -4.11 0.50
N ILE A 45 7.28 -3.74 -0.63
CA ILE A 45 6.58 -2.96 -1.63
C ILE A 45 5.36 -3.82 -1.93
N ASN A 46 4.16 -3.23 -1.80
CA ASN A 46 2.94 -3.96 -2.03
C ASN A 46 3.06 -4.68 -3.37
N LYS A 47 2.64 -5.95 -3.42
CA LYS A 47 2.56 -6.65 -4.68
C LYS A 47 1.45 -6.05 -5.51
N LEU A 48 1.74 -5.71 -6.76
CA LEU A 48 0.74 -5.37 -7.74
C LEU A 48 0.28 -6.64 -8.43
N LEU A 49 -1.01 -6.93 -8.33
CA LEU A 49 -1.66 -7.97 -9.11
C LEU A 49 -2.39 -7.32 -10.26
N LYS A 50 -1.98 -7.64 -11.48
CA LYS A 50 -2.74 -7.32 -12.69
C LYS A 50 -3.68 -8.47 -13.03
N ILE A 51 -4.95 -8.18 -13.30
CA ILE A 51 -5.97 -9.16 -13.68
C ILE A 51 -6.63 -8.68 -14.97
N GLU A 52 -6.56 -9.47 -16.04
CA GLU A 52 -7.28 -9.15 -17.28
C GLU A 52 -8.79 -9.23 -17.03
N SER A 53 -9.53 -8.19 -17.45
CA SER A 53 -10.98 -8.15 -17.36
C SER A 53 -11.58 -9.07 -18.40
N VAL A 54 -12.50 -9.94 -17.99
CA VAL A 54 -13.14 -10.93 -18.89
C VAL A 54 -14.67 -10.92 -18.78
N ASN A 55 -15.23 -10.20 -17.81
CA ASN A 55 -16.66 -9.98 -17.60
C ASN A 55 -16.96 -8.49 -17.47
N ASP A 56 -18.22 -8.17 -17.15
CA ASP A 56 -18.63 -6.80 -16.85
C ASP A 56 -17.89 -6.28 -15.60
N GLU A 57 -17.30 -5.09 -15.72
CA GLU A 57 -16.37 -4.53 -14.75
C GLU A 57 -17.03 -4.28 -13.39
N ASN A 58 -18.31 -3.90 -13.41
CA ASN A 58 -19.11 -3.70 -12.21
C ASN A 58 -19.36 -5.02 -11.45
N ILE A 59 -19.42 -6.16 -12.14
CA ILE A 59 -19.53 -7.48 -11.50
C ILE A 59 -18.18 -7.85 -10.88
N GLU A 60 -17.09 -7.66 -11.62
CA GLU A 60 -15.75 -8.01 -11.16
C GLU A 60 -15.33 -7.23 -9.91
N ILE A 61 -15.57 -5.91 -9.86
CA ILE A 61 -15.27 -5.09 -8.67
C ILE A 61 -16.08 -5.52 -7.46
N LEU A 62 -17.36 -5.89 -7.63
CA LEU A 62 -18.19 -6.40 -6.55
C LEU A 62 -17.67 -7.75 -6.03
N ASP A 63 -17.23 -8.62 -6.94
CA ASP A 63 -16.59 -9.89 -6.63
C ASP A 63 -15.29 -9.69 -5.84
N PHE A 64 -14.45 -8.72 -6.22
CA PHE A 64 -13.25 -8.37 -5.48
C PHE A 64 -13.61 -7.92 -4.06
N ILE A 65 -14.53 -6.96 -3.92
CA ILE A 65 -14.97 -6.43 -2.63
C ILE A 65 -15.49 -7.55 -1.71
N GLU A 66 -16.22 -8.52 -2.25
CA GLU A 66 -16.68 -9.70 -1.50
C GLU A 66 -15.52 -10.61 -1.05
N ILE A 67 -14.58 -10.94 -1.94
CA ILE A 67 -13.41 -11.76 -1.58
C ILE A 67 -12.58 -11.08 -0.49
N ILE A 68 -12.38 -9.76 -0.63
CA ILE A 68 -11.58 -8.93 0.26
C ILE A 68 -12.24 -8.89 1.64
N SER A 69 -13.54 -8.61 1.72
CA SER A 69 -14.27 -8.57 3.00
C SER A 69 -14.37 -9.94 3.67
N ASN A 70 -14.51 -11.02 2.90
CA ASN A 70 -14.46 -12.38 3.44
C ASN A 70 -13.07 -12.78 3.95
N HIS A 71 -12.00 -12.22 3.36
CA HIS A 71 -10.62 -12.46 3.80
C HIS A 71 -10.26 -11.64 5.04
N ASN A 72 -10.64 -10.36 5.07
CA ASN A 72 -10.46 -9.45 6.20
C ASN A 72 -11.80 -8.80 6.57
N PRO A 73 -12.60 -9.42 7.46
CA PRO A 73 -13.91 -8.88 7.84
C PRO A 73 -13.87 -7.49 8.48
N GLU A 74 -12.75 -7.10 9.09
CA GLU A 74 -12.59 -5.77 9.69
C GLU A 74 -12.48 -4.66 8.64
N ILE A 75 -12.23 -5.00 7.37
CA ILE A 75 -12.13 -4.01 6.29
C ILE A 75 -13.42 -3.24 6.06
N ILE A 76 -14.57 -3.76 6.50
CA ILE A 76 -15.86 -3.06 6.41
C ILE A 76 -15.87 -1.76 7.24
N LYS A 77 -14.95 -1.62 8.21
CA LYS A 77 -14.81 -0.43 9.06
C LYS A 77 -13.79 0.57 8.51
N TYR A 78 -13.15 0.26 7.39
CA TYR A 78 -12.15 1.13 6.77
C TYR A 78 -12.86 2.23 5.98
N TYR A 79 -12.11 3.27 5.63
CA TYR A 79 -12.56 4.27 4.68
C TYR A 79 -12.35 3.74 3.26
N PHE A 80 -13.35 4.00 2.41
CA PHE A 80 -13.29 3.74 0.98
C PHE A 80 -13.32 5.09 0.28
N SER A 81 -12.47 5.31 -0.72
CA SER A 81 -12.47 6.54 -1.49
C SER A 81 -12.34 6.23 -2.96
N VAL A 82 -13.30 6.68 -3.75
CA VAL A 82 -13.14 6.71 -5.19
C VAL A 82 -12.55 8.08 -5.54
N THR A 83 -11.34 8.10 -6.07
CA THR A 83 -10.60 9.34 -6.37
C THR A 83 -10.54 9.65 -7.86
N ILE A 84 -10.73 8.63 -8.69
CA ILE A 84 -10.90 8.74 -10.14
C ILE A 84 -12.05 7.81 -10.50
N PHE A 85 -12.97 8.31 -11.33
CA PHE A 85 -14.04 7.50 -11.86
C PHE A 85 -14.55 8.06 -13.18
N ASP A 86 -14.63 7.19 -14.17
CA ASP A 86 -15.39 7.39 -15.39
C ASP A 86 -16.20 6.13 -15.70
N GLY A 87 -17.47 6.31 -16.10
CA GLY A 87 -18.40 5.21 -16.23
C GLY A 87 -19.83 5.65 -16.52
N MET A 88 -20.75 4.70 -16.53
CA MET A 88 -22.17 4.93 -16.78
C MET A 88 -23.05 4.37 -15.66
N PRO A 89 -24.11 5.08 -15.25
CA PRO A 89 -25.10 4.56 -14.32
C PRO A 89 -26.04 3.57 -15.00
N ASN A 90 -26.59 2.65 -14.21
CA ASN A 90 -27.71 1.82 -14.61
C ASN A 90 -29.04 2.35 -14.02
N ASN A 91 -30.14 1.64 -14.30
CA ASN A 91 -31.48 2.03 -13.83
C ASN A 91 -31.70 1.90 -12.32
N LYS A 92 -30.76 1.32 -11.56
CA LYS A 92 -30.78 1.21 -10.10
C LYS A 92 -29.99 2.33 -9.42
N PHE A 93 -29.26 3.17 -10.17
CA PHE A 93 -28.52 4.27 -9.59
C PHE A 93 -29.46 5.25 -8.88
N LYS A 94 -29.13 5.60 -7.63
CA LYS A 94 -29.94 6.50 -6.81
C LYS A 94 -29.33 7.90 -6.83
N GLY A 95 -30.14 8.91 -7.11
CA GLY A 95 -29.71 10.31 -7.16
C GLY A 95 -29.16 10.71 -8.53
N SER A 96 -28.47 11.86 -8.57
CA SER A 96 -27.87 12.39 -9.79
C SER A 96 -26.48 11.76 -9.99
N PHE A 97 -26.32 11.00 -11.08
CA PHE A 97 -25.02 10.44 -11.45
C PHE A 97 -24.00 11.55 -11.74
N MET A 98 -24.42 12.60 -12.46
CA MET A 98 -23.53 13.71 -12.80
C MET A 98 -23.05 14.47 -11.56
N ASP A 99 -23.89 14.61 -10.53
CA ASP A 99 -23.49 15.28 -9.30
C ASP A 99 -22.43 14.45 -8.56
N LEU A 100 -22.63 13.13 -8.46
CA LEU A 100 -21.65 12.23 -7.85
C LEU A 100 -20.34 12.19 -8.66
N TYR A 101 -20.45 12.08 -9.98
CA TYR A 101 -19.31 12.09 -10.89
C TYR A 101 -18.48 13.37 -10.70
N ASN A 102 -19.14 14.53 -10.65
CA ASN A 102 -18.46 15.80 -10.41
C ASN A 102 -17.85 15.84 -9.00
N GLN A 103 -18.55 15.34 -7.97
CA GLN A 103 -18.01 15.29 -6.61
C GLN A 103 -16.73 14.43 -6.51
N ILE A 104 -16.71 13.25 -7.13
CA ILE A 104 -15.54 12.38 -7.21
C ILE A 104 -14.42 13.06 -8.02
N ASN A 105 -14.79 13.80 -9.07
CA ASN A 105 -13.81 14.40 -9.97
C ASN A 105 -13.25 15.74 -9.48
N ASP A 106 -13.96 16.46 -8.63
CA ASP A 106 -13.55 17.74 -8.04
C ASP A 106 -12.85 17.56 -6.69
N ASP A 107 -13.28 16.60 -5.86
CA ASP A 107 -12.76 16.38 -4.51
C ASP A 107 -12.66 14.88 -4.17
N GLN A 108 -12.14 14.58 -2.98
CA GLN A 108 -12.13 13.24 -2.42
C GLN A 108 -13.54 12.85 -1.92
N PHE A 109 -14.19 11.90 -2.59
CA PHE A 109 -15.45 11.35 -2.09
C PHE A 109 -15.22 10.10 -1.25
N LEU A 110 -15.64 10.17 0.02
CA LEU A 110 -15.56 9.06 0.98
C LEU A 110 -16.85 8.25 1.02
N PHE A 111 -16.69 6.93 0.98
CA PHE A 111 -17.75 5.95 1.16
C PHE A 111 -17.50 5.12 2.42
N ASP A 112 -18.60 4.68 3.04
CA ASP A 112 -18.56 3.48 3.88
C ASP A 112 -18.73 2.22 3.02
N TYR A 113 -18.60 1.05 3.64
CA TYR A 113 -18.68 -0.23 2.94
C TYR A 113 -20.02 -0.46 2.23
N SER A 114 -21.15 -0.03 2.81
CA SER A 114 -22.45 -0.12 2.14
C SER A 114 -22.55 0.82 0.95
N GLY A 115 -22.08 2.06 1.11
CA GLY A 115 -22.12 3.09 0.08
C GLY A 115 -21.31 2.71 -1.14
N VAL A 116 -20.11 2.14 -0.96
CA VAL A 116 -19.29 1.68 -2.09
C VAL A 116 -19.94 0.50 -2.84
N LYS A 117 -20.62 -0.41 -2.13
CA LYS A 117 -21.37 -1.49 -2.78
C LYS A 117 -22.59 -0.97 -3.54
N ASP A 118 -23.38 -0.08 -2.93
CA ASP A 118 -24.52 0.55 -3.57
C ASP A 118 -24.11 1.36 -4.81
N PHE A 119 -22.95 2.03 -4.74
CA PHE A 119 -22.34 2.74 -5.86
C PHE A 119 -22.09 1.80 -7.04
N PHE A 120 -21.32 0.72 -6.85
CA PHE A 120 -21.01 -0.21 -7.94
C PHE A 120 -22.24 -1.01 -8.43
N LEU A 121 -23.20 -1.31 -7.54
CA LEU A 121 -24.48 -1.90 -7.94
C LEU A 121 -25.33 -0.95 -8.82
N GLY A 122 -25.15 0.36 -8.68
CA GLY A 122 -25.76 1.40 -9.49
C GLY A 122 -25.01 1.70 -10.79
N THR A 123 -23.84 1.10 -11.01
CA THR A 123 -23.01 1.33 -12.20
C THR A 123 -23.21 0.21 -13.23
N SER A 124 -23.33 0.55 -14.51
CA SER A 124 -23.38 -0.42 -15.61
C SER A 124 -22.03 -0.67 -16.25
N GLN A 125 -21.21 0.38 -16.42
CA GLN A 125 -19.93 0.32 -17.10
C GLN A 125 -18.92 1.18 -16.35
N ILE A 126 -17.67 0.74 -16.34
CA ILE A 126 -16.53 1.43 -15.73
C ILE A 126 -15.49 1.57 -16.82
N PHE A 127 -15.09 2.79 -17.16
CA PHE A 127 -14.01 3.07 -18.10
C PHE A 127 -12.70 3.35 -17.37
N ASP A 128 -12.78 4.05 -16.25
CA ASP A 128 -11.64 4.37 -15.38
C ASP A 128 -12.09 4.34 -13.93
N LEU A 129 -11.25 3.81 -13.05
CA LEU A 129 -11.52 3.76 -11.62
C LEU A 129 -10.21 3.78 -10.84
N LEU A 130 -10.18 4.57 -9.77
CA LEU A 130 -9.23 4.39 -8.68
C LEU A 130 -9.96 4.38 -7.35
N LEU A 131 -9.99 3.21 -6.72
CA LEU A 131 -10.54 2.96 -5.39
C LEU A 131 -9.40 2.75 -4.38
N LEU A 132 -9.37 3.60 -3.36
CA LEU A 132 -8.44 3.56 -2.24
C LEU A 132 -9.15 3.08 -0.98
N ILE A 133 -8.54 2.14 -0.25
CA ILE A 133 -9.12 1.54 0.96
C ILE A 133 -8.07 1.48 2.07
N ASP A 134 -8.35 2.11 3.20
CA ASP A 134 -7.43 2.20 4.33
C ASP A 134 -8.16 2.54 5.65
N LYS A 135 -7.53 2.24 6.78
CA LYS A 135 -8.03 2.54 8.12
C LYS A 135 -8.08 4.04 8.41
N GLU A 136 -7.20 4.80 7.77
CA GLU A 136 -7.08 6.25 7.89
C GLU A 136 -7.15 6.87 6.50
N ASN A 137 -7.77 8.04 6.38
CA ASN A 137 -7.96 8.72 5.09
C ASN A 137 -6.89 9.80 4.81
N SER A 138 -5.83 9.89 5.63
CA SER A 138 -4.82 10.95 5.54
C SER A 138 -4.02 10.97 4.25
N PHE A 139 -3.95 9.81 3.57
CA PHE A 139 -3.25 9.66 2.29
C PHE A 139 -4.21 9.61 1.09
N PHE A 140 -5.52 9.72 1.31
CA PHE A 140 -6.46 9.69 0.20
C PHE A 140 -6.39 11.01 -0.55
N LYS A 141 -6.06 10.92 -1.84
CA LYS A 141 -6.01 12.03 -2.77
C LYS A 141 -6.00 11.50 -4.19
N LYS A 142 -6.14 12.40 -5.15
CA LYS A 142 -5.79 12.11 -6.55
C LYS A 142 -4.28 12.03 -6.67
N TYR A 143 -3.79 10.88 -7.10
CA TYR A 143 -2.36 10.66 -7.36
C TYR A 143 -2.08 10.89 -8.84
N SER A 144 -0.95 11.54 -9.14
CA SER A 144 -0.42 11.54 -10.51
C SER A 144 0.36 10.25 -10.79
N ILE A 145 0.70 10.01 -12.06
CA ILE A 145 1.51 8.86 -12.49
C ILE A 145 2.86 8.84 -11.74
N GLU A 146 3.47 10.01 -11.52
CA GLU A 146 4.75 10.12 -10.80
C GLU A 146 4.62 9.76 -9.31
N GLU A 147 3.43 9.87 -8.73
CA GLU A 147 3.16 9.56 -7.33
C GLU A 147 2.59 8.15 -7.11
N GLU A 148 2.40 7.36 -8.17
CA GLU A 148 1.80 6.03 -8.13
C GLU A 148 2.53 5.09 -7.15
N LYS A 149 3.86 5.11 -7.16
CA LYS A 149 4.65 4.34 -6.18
C LYS A 149 4.34 4.75 -4.74
N THR A 150 4.22 6.05 -4.48
CA THR A 150 3.88 6.59 -3.16
C THR A 150 2.47 6.19 -2.74
N MET A 151 1.53 6.12 -3.68
CA MET A 151 0.18 5.58 -3.44
C MET A 151 0.25 4.14 -2.93
N TYR A 152 0.91 3.24 -3.68
CA TYR A 152 1.00 1.84 -3.29
C TYR A 152 1.74 1.64 -1.96
N GLU A 153 2.75 2.45 -1.64
CA GLU A 153 3.47 2.34 -0.36
C GLU A 153 2.63 2.78 0.84
N ASN A 154 1.79 3.80 0.68
CA ASN A 154 1.05 4.40 1.80
C ASN A 154 -0.34 3.80 1.99
N ILE A 155 -1.04 3.47 0.91
CA ILE A 155 -2.41 2.94 0.97
C ILE A 155 -2.39 1.44 1.26
N TYR A 156 -3.26 0.99 2.16
CA TYR A 156 -3.40 -0.43 2.53
C TYR A 156 -3.84 -1.30 1.35
N LEU A 157 -4.86 -0.88 0.61
CA LEU A 157 -5.40 -1.59 -0.55
C LEU A 157 -5.83 -0.59 -1.62
N THR A 158 -5.37 -0.78 -2.84
CA THR A 158 -5.81 -0.03 -4.02
C THR A 158 -6.42 -0.98 -5.04
N ILE A 159 -7.47 -0.54 -5.70
CA ILE A 159 -8.05 -1.22 -6.85
C ILE A 159 -8.21 -0.18 -7.96
N ALA A 160 -7.52 -0.39 -9.08
CA ALA A 160 -7.62 0.47 -10.24
C ALA A 160 -8.16 -0.30 -11.44
N TYR A 161 -8.92 0.39 -12.29
CA TYR A 161 -9.31 -0.10 -13.61
C TYR A 161 -8.91 0.93 -14.64
N PHE A 162 -8.34 0.47 -15.75
CA PHE A 162 -7.97 1.33 -16.86
C PHE A 162 -8.69 0.85 -18.12
N ASP A 163 -9.04 1.78 -19.01
CA ASP A 163 -9.64 1.56 -20.34
C ASP A 163 -8.81 0.64 -21.28
N GLY A 164 -7.72 0.05 -20.76
CA GLY A 164 -6.96 -1.04 -21.36
C GLY A 164 -7.50 -2.45 -21.07
N GLY A 165 -8.60 -2.59 -20.32
CA GLY A 165 -9.28 -3.88 -20.12
C GLY A 165 -8.70 -4.75 -19.01
N PHE A 166 -8.06 -4.15 -18.00
CA PHE A 166 -7.50 -4.89 -16.87
C PHE A 166 -7.62 -4.12 -15.56
N TRP A 167 -7.60 -4.89 -14.47
CA TRP A 167 -7.54 -4.42 -13.10
C TRP A 167 -6.14 -4.45 -12.56
N GLU A 168 -5.82 -3.50 -11.70
CA GLU A 168 -4.65 -3.53 -10.85
C GLU A 168 -5.04 -3.48 -9.39
N ILE A 169 -4.60 -4.48 -8.63
CA ILE A 169 -4.89 -4.58 -7.20
C ILE A 169 -3.57 -4.64 -6.45
N SER A 170 -3.35 -3.66 -5.57
CA SER A 170 -2.19 -3.61 -4.68
C SER A 170 -2.64 -3.72 -3.25
N CYS A 171 -1.99 -4.55 -2.43
CA CYS A 171 -2.34 -4.66 -1.02
C CYS A 171 -1.12 -4.94 -0.14
N LYS A 172 -1.14 -4.39 1.08
CA LYS A 172 -0.17 -4.68 2.15
C LYS A 172 -0.30 -6.11 2.70
N ASP A 173 -1.41 -6.81 2.42
CA ASP A 173 -1.61 -8.21 2.77
C ASP A 173 -1.33 -9.14 1.58
N ASP A 174 -0.13 -9.72 1.58
CA ASP A 174 0.32 -10.69 0.57
C ASP A 174 -0.59 -11.93 0.44
N LEU A 175 -1.28 -12.34 1.52
CA LEU A 175 -2.17 -13.50 1.48
C LEU A 175 -3.43 -13.19 0.68
N LEU A 176 -3.94 -11.96 0.78
CA LEU A 176 -5.07 -11.49 -0.03
C LEU A 176 -4.70 -11.47 -1.52
N ILE A 177 -3.53 -10.93 -1.86
CA ILE A 177 -3.04 -10.92 -3.25
C ILE A 177 -2.93 -12.34 -3.82
N ASN A 178 -2.33 -13.26 -3.06
CA ASN A 178 -2.23 -14.65 -3.50
C ASN A 178 -3.61 -15.32 -3.64
N LYS A 179 -4.56 -15.00 -2.77
CA LYS A 179 -5.95 -15.51 -2.85
C LYS A 179 -6.66 -15.02 -4.11
N LEU A 180 -6.53 -13.74 -4.45
CA LEU A 180 -7.06 -13.17 -5.69
C LEU A 180 -6.40 -13.82 -6.91
N LYS A 181 -5.07 -13.89 -6.95
CA LYS A 181 -4.32 -14.55 -8.03
C LYS A 181 -4.76 -16.00 -8.27
N ASN A 182 -5.01 -16.76 -7.21
CA ASN A 182 -5.47 -18.15 -7.34
C ASN A 182 -6.91 -18.27 -7.84
N LYS A 183 -7.76 -17.25 -7.66
CA LYS A 183 -9.13 -17.21 -8.18
C LYS A 183 -9.16 -16.79 -9.66
N PHE A 184 -8.36 -15.80 -10.04
CA PHE A 184 -8.38 -15.21 -11.38
C PHE A 184 -7.22 -15.73 -12.23
N ILE A 185 -7.52 -16.67 -13.14
CA ILE A 185 -6.51 -17.42 -13.93
C ILE A 185 -5.71 -16.50 -14.86
N GLN A 186 -6.34 -15.46 -15.43
CA GLN A 186 -5.68 -14.47 -16.29
C GLN A 186 -5.11 -13.33 -15.44
N SER A 187 -4.15 -13.64 -14.57
CA SER A 187 -3.51 -12.65 -13.70
C SER A 187 -2.00 -12.84 -13.57
N GLU A 188 -1.29 -11.74 -13.34
CA GLU A 188 0.16 -11.72 -13.14
C GLU A 188 0.58 -10.77 -12.02
N ILE A 189 1.70 -11.06 -11.36
CA ILE A 189 2.28 -10.16 -10.36
C ILE A 189 3.30 -9.27 -11.07
N ILE A 190 3.15 -7.96 -10.90
CA ILE A 190 4.06 -6.94 -11.42
C ILE A 190 4.93 -6.43 -10.26
N ASN A 191 6.21 -6.20 -10.54
CA ASN A 191 7.14 -5.61 -9.58
C ASN A 191 7.07 -4.07 -9.65
N ILE A 192 6.93 -3.42 -8.49
CA ILE A 192 6.92 -1.94 -8.30
C ILE A 192 8.19 -1.47 -7.55
#